data_AF-A0AAV5IJ54-F1
#
_entry.id   AF-A0AAV5IJ54-F1
#
_cell.length_a   1.000
_cell.length_b   1.000
_cell.length_c   1.000
_cell.angle_alpha   90.00
_cell.angle_beta   90.00
_cell.angle_gamma   90.00
#
_symmetry.space_group_name_H-M   'P 1'
#
loop_
_entity.id
_entity.type
_entity.pdbx_description
1 polymer ?
#
loop_
_entity_poly.entity_id
_entity_poly.type
_entity_poly.pdbx_seq_one_letter_code
_entity_poly.pdbx_strand_id
1 'polypeptide(L)'
;MVKFMRELHTDLEAVYVGQLCLSWEILHWQYEKALELWESDTYRIHRYNEVAGEFQQFQVLMQRFIENEPFEGPRVQNYVKKRCVLRNLLQVPVIREDKEKTSRTGKEAYAITSDMLVEIMEESIRIFWRFVRADKDANVLFQNSRKGTQAEPLEPKDHEILLEVQTSLLKKDKKLKELLRSENCILRKLQKHKEENADQVLYFFSQVDMKLVARVLNMSKVTTDQLLWCRSKLSRINFVNRKIHVEPTFLPFPC
;
A
#
# COMPACT_ATOMS: atom_id res chain seq x y z
N MET A 1 7.60 27.80 -20.67
CA MET A 1 7.23 27.85 -19.24
C MET A 1 6.16 26.83 -18.88
N VAL A 2 4.97 26.85 -19.51
CA VAL A 2 3.86 25.91 -19.19
C VAL A 2 4.20 24.44 -19.47
N LYS A 3 4.91 24.14 -20.56
CA LYS A 3 5.36 22.76 -20.90
C LYS A 3 6.29 22.19 -19.81
N PHE A 4 7.32 22.95 -19.43
CA PHE A 4 8.26 22.57 -18.37
C PHE A 4 7.57 22.34 -17.02
N MET A 5 6.64 23.20 -16.60
CA MET A 5 5.90 23.00 -15.35
C MET A 5 5.05 21.72 -15.36
N ARG A 6 4.55 21.32 -16.52
CA ARG A 6 3.79 20.07 -16.68
C ARG A 6 4.69 18.85 -16.60
N GLU A 7 5.81 18.86 -17.34
CA GLU A 7 6.80 17.78 -17.30
C GLU A 7 7.33 17.57 -15.87
N LEU A 8 7.71 18.65 -15.19
CA LEU A 8 8.12 18.58 -13.79
C LEU A 8 7.01 18.00 -12.89
N HIS A 9 5.76 18.41 -13.08
CA HIS A 9 4.66 17.86 -12.30
C HIS A 9 4.49 16.35 -12.52
N THR A 10 4.61 15.89 -13.76
CA THR A 10 4.57 14.48 -14.12
C THR A 10 5.70 13.69 -13.47
N ASP A 11 6.93 14.20 -13.49
CA ASP A 11 8.07 13.54 -12.85
C ASP A 11 7.90 13.45 -11.33
N LEU A 12 7.42 14.53 -10.70
CA LEU A 12 7.13 14.56 -9.27
C LEU A 12 6.00 13.60 -8.87
N GLU A 13 4.99 13.47 -9.72
CA GLU A 13 3.92 12.49 -9.53
C GLU A 13 4.44 11.06 -9.60
N ALA A 14 5.29 10.76 -10.59
CA ALA A 14 5.92 9.44 -10.72
C ALA A 14 6.74 9.08 -9.46
N VAL A 15 7.52 10.03 -8.92
CA VAL A 15 8.29 9.83 -7.67
C VAL A 15 7.38 9.56 -6.47
N TYR A 16 6.26 10.28 -6.35
CA TYR A 16 5.31 10.07 -5.25
C TYR A 16 4.60 8.71 -5.37
N VAL A 17 4.04 8.40 -6.53
CA VAL A 17 3.30 7.15 -6.76
C VAL A 17 4.24 5.95 -6.69
N GLY A 18 5.46 6.07 -7.24
CA GLY A 18 6.48 5.04 -7.14
C GLY A 18 6.86 4.77 -5.68
N GLN A 19 7.08 5.81 -4.87
CA GLN A 19 7.29 5.62 -3.44
C GLN A 19 6.07 4.91 -2.81
N LEU A 20 4.85 5.38 -3.07
CA LEU A 20 3.63 4.80 -2.50
C LEU A 20 3.51 3.30 -2.79
N CYS A 21 3.71 2.90 -4.05
CA CYS A 21 3.68 1.51 -4.47
C CYS A 21 4.80 0.68 -3.83
N LEU A 22 6.04 1.18 -3.81
CA LEU A 22 7.17 0.47 -3.18
C LEU A 22 6.99 0.31 -1.67
N SER A 23 6.49 1.33 -0.99
CA SER A 23 6.18 1.26 0.44
C SER A 23 5.19 0.16 0.75
N TRP A 24 4.20 -0.04 -0.11
CA TRP A 24 3.24 -1.13 0.06
C TRP A 24 3.91 -2.51 -0.09
N GLU A 25 4.69 -2.72 -1.15
CA GLU A 25 5.41 -3.98 -1.36
C GLU A 25 6.32 -4.32 -0.16
N ILE A 26 7.06 -3.33 0.34
CA ILE A 26 7.98 -3.51 1.47
C ILE A 26 7.19 -3.75 2.75
N LEU A 27 6.11 -3.01 2.99
CA LEU A 27 5.30 -3.17 4.21
C LEU A 27 4.63 -4.53 4.26
N HIS A 28 4.07 -5.00 3.14
CA HIS A 28 3.50 -6.34 3.02
C HIS A 28 4.57 -7.42 3.25
N TRP A 29 5.74 -7.29 2.61
CA TRP A 29 6.84 -8.23 2.78
C TRP A 29 7.38 -8.27 4.22
N GLN A 30 7.59 -7.11 4.85
CA GLN A 30 8.04 -7.03 6.24
C GLN A 30 6.99 -7.69 7.17
N TYR A 31 5.70 -7.53 6.88
CA TYR A 31 4.64 -8.13 7.69
C TYR A 31 4.66 -9.67 7.62
N GLU A 32 4.85 -10.24 6.42
CA GLU A 32 5.08 -11.68 6.28
C GLU A 32 6.31 -12.13 7.08
N LYS A 33 7.40 -11.36 7.04
CA LYS A 33 8.61 -11.65 7.87
C LYS A 33 8.34 -11.57 9.37
N ALA A 34 7.51 -10.63 9.82
CA ALA A 34 7.14 -10.52 11.24
C ALA A 34 6.31 -11.73 11.70
N LEU A 35 5.41 -12.24 10.85
CA LEU A 35 4.66 -13.46 11.12
C LEU A 35 5.58 -14.68 11.25
N GLU A 36 6.54 -14.85 10.33
CA GLU A 36 7.54 -15.92 10.41
C GLU A 36 8.36 -15.84 11.70
N LEU A 37 8.79 -14.64 12.10
CA LEU A 37 9.53 -14.43 13.35
C LEU A 37 8.67 -14.77 14.57
N TRP A 38 7.43 -14.32 14.60
CA TRP A 38 6.47 -14.62 15.66
C TRP A 38 6.20 -16.12 15.81
N GLU A 39 6.04 -16.84 14.69
CA GLU A 39 5.85 -18.29 14.69
C GLU A 39 7.09 -19.03 15.23
N SER A 40 8.29 -18.53 14.95
CA SER A 40 9.55 -19.13 15.41
C SER A 40 9.90 -18.81 16.87
N ASP A 41 9.46 -17.67 17.40
CA ASP A 41 9.82 -17.15 18.73
C ASP A 41 8.96 -17.74 19.85
N THR A 42 9.08 -19.05 20.07
CA THR A 42 8.23 -19.80 21.01
C THR A 42 8.36 -19.30 22.46
N TYR A 43 9.52 -18.74 22.82
CA TYR A 43 9.86 -18.31 24.17
C TYR A 43 9.83 -16.80 24.38
N ARG A 44 9.48 -16.01 23.34
CA ARG A 44 9.41 -14.53 23.40
C ARG A 44 10.71 -13.89 23.88
N ILE A 45 11.82 -14.45 23.40
CA ILE A 45 13.18 -14.06 23.83
C ILE A 45 13.60 -12.79 23.08
N HIS A 46 13.24 -12.71 21.80
CA HIS A 46 13.66 -11.65 20.91
C HIS A 46 12.96 -10.32 21.22
N ARG A 47 13.73 -9.22 21.11
CA ARG A 47 13.27 -7.86 21.43
C ARG A 47 13.36 -6.94 20.21
N TYR A 48 12.35 -6.07 20.07
CA TYR A 48 12.16 -5.25 18.88
C TYR A 48 11.84 -3.78 19.22
N ASN A 49 12.31 -3.26 20.35
CA ASN A 49 11.97 -1.91 20.82
C ASN A 49 12.43 -0.82 19.85
N GLU A 50 13.65 -0.95 19.28
CA GLU A 50 14.17 0.06 18.36
C GLU A 50 13.30 0.13 17.10
N VAL A 51 13.01 -1.01 16.47
CA VAL A 51 12.20 -1.05 15.24
C VAL A 51 10.72 -0.71 15.50
N ALA A 52 10.18 -1.06 16.66
CA ALA A 52 8.85 -0.64 17.07
C ALA A 52 8.71 0.89 17.12
N GLY A 53 9.72 1.58 17.67
CA GLY A 53 9.79 3.04 17.66
C GLY A 53 9.86 3.62 16.24
N GLU A 54 10.59 2.96 15.34
CA GLU A 54 10.65 3.36 13.92
C GLU A 54 9.29 3.21 13.22
N PHE A 55 8.56 2.12 13.49
CA PHE A 55 7.20 1.92 12.95
C PHE A 55 6.21 2.94 13.51
N GLN A 56 6.28 3.26 14.81
CA GLN A 56 5.47 4.34 15.38
C GLN A 56 5.75 5.69 14.70
N GLN A 57 7.01 6.00 14.41
CA GLN A 57 7.34 7.22 13.67
C GLN A 57 6.81 7.16 12.23
N PHE A 58 6.92 6.02 11.55
CA PHE A 58 6.35 5.80 10.21
C PHE A 58 4.82 6.06 10.20
N GLN A 59 4.10 5.56 11.19
CA GLN A 59 2.66 5.79 11.38
C GLN A 59 2.35 7.29 11.55
N VAL A 60 3.05 7.96 12.47
CA VAL A 60 2.87 9.38 12.77
C VAL A 60 3.11 10.25 11.54
N LEU A 61 4.12 9.93 10.72
CA LEU A 61 4.41 10.68 9.49
C LEU A 61 3.25 10.61 8.50
N MET A 62 2.65 9.44 8.29
CA MET A 62 1.49 9.28 7.40
C MET A 62 0.25 9.97 7.95
N GLN A 63 -0.04 9.83 9.25
CA GLN A 63 -1.20 10.47 9.88
C GLN A 63 -1.10 11.99 9.80
N ARG A 64 0.04 12.56 10.21
CA ARG A 64 0.28 14.02 10.13
C ARG A 64 0.21 14.53 8.71
N PHE A 65 0.63 13.74 7.72
CA PHE A 65 0.49 14.15 6.32
C PHE A 65 -0.99 14.30 5.95
N ILE A 66 -1.83 13.30 6.26
CA ILE A 66 -3.27 13.32 5.95
C ILE A 66 -4.00 14.43 6.71
N GLU A 67 -3.67 14.63 7.99
CA GLU A 67 -4.31 15.66 8.83
C GLU A 67 -4.05 17.08 8.32
N ASN A 68 -2.84 17.34 7.82
CA ASN A 68 -2.46 18.67 7.33
C ASN A 68 -2.80 18.89 5.85
N GLU A 69 -3.03 17.81 5.09
CA GLU A 69 -3.28 17.87 3.64
C GLU A 69 -4.36 18.88 3.21
N PRO A 70 -5.52 19.02 3.90
CA PRO A 70 -6.55 20.00 3.52
C PRO A 70 -6.07 21.46 3.50
N PHE A 71 -4.97 21.76 4.21
CA PHE A 71 -4.42 23.10 4.38
C PHE A 71 -3.17 23.35 3.52
N GLU A 72 -2.65 22.34 2.83
CA GLU A 72 -1.32 22.39 2.20
C GLU A 72 -1.34 22.23 0.67
N GLY A 73 -2.52 22.31 0.06
CA GLY A 73 -2.67 22.33 -1.40
C GLY A 73 -2.61 20.93 -2.04
N PRO A 74 -2.17 20.82 -3.33
CA PRO A 74 -2.17 19.55 -4.05
C PRO A 74 -1.22 18.51 -3.42
N ARG A 75 -1.72 17.27 -3.26
CA ARG A 75 -1.05 16.18 -2.56
C ARG A 75 0.38 15.93 -3.03
N VAL A 76 0.60 15.79 -4.34
CA VAL A 76 1.91 15.50 -4.94
C VAL A 76 2.92 16.61 -4.61
N GLN A 77 2.51 17.87 -4.78
CA GLN A 77 3.37 19.02 -4.50
C GLN A 77 3.72 19.10 -3.01
N ASN A 78 2.72 18.86 -2.16
CA ASN A 78 2.92 18.83 -0.71
C ASN A 78 3.87 17.70 -0.29
N TYR A 79 3.70 16.50 -0.84
CA TYR A 79 4.57 15.36 -0.59
C TYR A 79 6.04 15.69 -0.92
N VAL A 80 6.30 16.25 -2.10
CA VAL A 80 7.66 16.62 -2.52
C VAL A 80 8.26 17.68 -1.61
N LYS A 81 7.50 18.74 -1.30
CA LYS A 81 7.92 19.80 -0.37
C LYS A 81 8.25 19.24 1.01
N LYS A 82 7.41 18.33 1.52
CA LYS A 82 7.58 17.72 2.84
C LYS A 82 8.71 16.73 2.88
N ARG A 83 9.02 15.99 1.81
CA ARG A 83 10.09 14.99 1.80
C ARG A 83 11.47 15.56 2.15
N CYS A 84 11.71 16.86 1.92
CA CYS A 84 12.93 17.53 2.36
C CYS A 84 13.07 17.58 3.90
N VAL A 85 11.95 17.71 4.62
CA VAL A 85 11.87 17.86 6.09
C VAL A 85 11.54 16.53 6.76
N LEU A 86 10.63 15.76 6.17
CA LEU A 86 10.12 14.46 6.61
C LEU A 86 10.73 13.36 5.73
N ARG A 87 12.05 13.19 5.81
CA ARG A 87 12.81 12.30 4.92
C ARG A 87 12.31 10.85 4.90
N ASN A 88 11.75 10.40 6.02
CA ASN A 88 11.27 9.04 6.21
C ASN A 88 9.77 8.86 5.88
N LEU A 89 9.09 9.88 5.33
CA LEU A 89 7.68 9.74 4.93
C LEU A 89 7.55 8.65 3.87
N LEU A 90 6.69 7.66 4.12
CA LEU A 90 6.54 6.45 3.31
C LEU A 90 7.80 5.56 3.26
N GLN A 91 8.81 5.77 4.09
CA GLN A 91 9.94 4.84 4.19
C GLN A 91 9.64 3.77 5.25
N VAL A 92 9.43 2.53 4.81
CA VAL A 92 9.10 1.42 5.70
C VAL A 92 10.35 1.03 6.50
N PRO A 93 10.28 0.96 7.85
CA PRO A 93 11.36 0.44 8.69
C PRO A 93 11.68 -1.02 8.37
N VAL A 94 12.94 -1.40 8.54
CA VAL A 94 13.40 -2.78 8.34
C VAL A 94 13.42 -3.50 9.68
N ILE A 95 12.73 -4.63 9.76
CA ILE A 95 12.73 -5.49 10.96
C ILE A 95 14.15 -5.92 11.29
N ARG A 96 14.54 -5.65 12.53
CA ARG A 96 15.81 -6.05 13.12
C ARG A 96 15.63 -6.22 14.61
N GLU A 97 16.28 -7.23 15.16
CA GLU A 97 16.35 -7.45 16.60
C GLU A 97 17.18 -6.34 17.26
N ASP A 98 16.78 -5.96 18.48
CA ASP A 98 17.54 -5.04 19.29
C ASP A 98 18.94 -5.60 19.56
N LYS A 99 19.97 -4.77 19.37
CA LYS A 99 21.32 -5.15 19.82
C LYS A 99 21.28 -5.27 21.34
N GLU A 100 21.82 -6.35 21.90
CA GLU A 100 22.05 -6.49 23.35
C GLU A 100 22.93 -5.34 23.84
N LYS A 101 22.31 -4.20 24.18
CA LYS A 101 22.92 -3.18 25.00
C LYS A 101 22.76 -3.69 26.42
N THR A 102 23.88 -4.03 27.04
CA THR A 102 24.02 -4.24 28.49
C THR A 102 23.43 -3.04 29.24
N SER A 103 22.12 -3.04 29.53
CA SER A 103 21.49 -1.97 30.29
C SER A 103 21.79 -2.21 31.77
N ARG A 104 22.86 -1.56 32.24
CA ARG A 104 23.17 -1.35 33.66
C ARG A 104 22.19 -0.38 34.35
N THR A 105 20.90 -0.44 34.03
CA THR A 105 19.88 0.38 34.69
C THR A 105 18.65 -0.47 34.88
N GLY A 106 18.50 -1.00 36.10
CA GLY A 106 17.43 -1.87 36.57
C GLY A 106 16.06 -1.19 36.61
N LYS A 107 15.49 -0.93 35.43
CA LYS A 107 14.05 -0.87 35.22
C LYS A 107 13.77 -1.82 34.07
N GLU A 108 12.92 -2.80 34.31
CA GLU A 108 12.32 -3.63 33.27
C GLU A 108 11.63 -2.70 32.27
N ALA A 109 12.36 -2.28 31.24
CA ALA A 109 11.79 -1.51 30.15
C ALA A 109 10.75 -2.43 29.51
N TYR A 110 9.54 -1.91 29.30
CA TYR A 110 8.48 -2.63 28.59
C TYR A 110 9.04 -3.09 27.25
N ALA A 111 9.26 -4.40 27.12
CA ALA A 111 10.09 -4.95 26.07
C ALA A 111 9.18 -5.50 24.96
N ILE A 112 9.25 -4.88 23.78
CA ILE A 112 8.44 -5.26 22.62
C ILE A 112 8.83 -6.66 22.14
N THR A 113 7.88 -7.59 22.23
CA THR A 113 7.98 -8.98 21.75
C THR A 113 7.56 -9.08 20.28
N SER A 114 7.79 -10.25 19.67
CA SER A 114 7.44 -10.53 18.27
C SER A 114 5.94 -10.40 17.96
N ASP A 115 5.04 -10.81 18.85
CA ASP A 115 3.59 -10.62 18.69
C ASP A 115 3.18 -9.13 18.77
N MET A 116 3.75 -8.38 19.70
CA MET A 116 3.52 -6.93 19.78
C MET A 116 4.04 -6.22 18.51
N LEU A 117 5.15 -6.69 17.93
CA LEU A 117 5.65 -6.18 16.66
C LEU A 117 4.64 -6.44 15.53
N VAL A 118 4.07 -7.65 15.44
CA VAL A 118 3.01 -7.96 14.46
C VAL A 118 1.83 -6.99 14.61
N GLU A 119 1.34 -6.73 15.83
CA GLU A 119 0.25 -5.78 16.08
C GLU A 119 0.59 -4.35 15.63
N ILE A 120 1.82 -3.88 15.91
CA ILE A 120 2.31 -2.57 15.48
C ILE A 120 2.34 -2.49 13.94
N MET A 121 2.71 -3.58 13.27
CA MET A 121 2.75 -3.64 11.82
C MET A 121 1.36 -3.68 11.20
N GLU A 122 0.41 -4.41 11.78
CA GLU A 122 -0.98 -4.37 11.36
C GLU A 122 -1.54 -2.94 11.44
N GLU A 123 -1.26 -2.20 12.52
CA GLU A 123 -1.68 -0.81 12.63
C GLU A 123 -0.98 0.08 11.58
N SER A 124 0.30 -0.17 11.30
CA SER A 124 1.03 0.51 10.21
C SER A 124 0.37 0.29 8.86
N ILE A 125 -0.08 -0.94 8.58
CA ILE A 125 -0.82 -1.32 7.38
C ILE A 125 -2.19 -0.62 7.34
N ARG A 126 -2.93 -0.56 8.45
CA ARG A 126 -4.23 0.14 8.53
C ARG A 126 -4.07 1.64 8.26
N ILE A 127 -3.03 2.26 8.81
CA ILE A 127 -2.73 3.68 8.58
C ILE A 127 -2.29 3.92 7.13
N PHE A 128 -1.46 3.04 6.57
CA PHE A 128 -1.09 3.10 5.15
C PHE A 128 -2.32 3.01 4.24
N TRP A 129 -3.26 2.11 4.55
CA TRP A 129 -4.52 2.04 3.83
C TRP A 129 -5.34 3.34 3.90
N ARG A 130 -5.43 3.96 5.09
CA ARG A 130 -6.07 5.27 5.24
C ARG A 130 -5.35 6.34 4.41
N PHE A 131 -4.02 6.28 4.33
CA PHE A 131 -3.21 7.16 3.50
C PHE A 131 -3.53 7.01 2.01
N VAL A 132 -3.54 5.79 1.49
CA VAL A 132 -3.92 5.49 0.09
C VAL A 132 -5.35 5.93 -0.19
N ARG A 133 -6.28 5.67 0.73
CA ARG A 133 -7.69 6.07 0.59
C ARG A 133 -7.91 7.58 0.61
N ALA A 134 -7.05 8.35 1.28
CA ALA A 134 -7.14 9.80 1.28
C ALA A 134 -6.74 10.41 -0.09
N ASP A 135 -5.97 9.67 -0.89
CA ASP A 135 -5.58 10.10 -2.24
C ASP A 135 -6.80 10.13 -3.18
N LYS A 136 -7.18 11.34 -3.61
CA LYS A 136 -8.36 11.53 -4.48
C LYS A 136 -8.17 10.84 -5.83
N ASP A 137 -6.97 10.82 -6.36
CA ASP A 137 -6.67 10.21 -7.65
C ASP A 137 -6.69 8.67 -7.58
N ALA A 138 -6.63 8.07 -6.39
CA ALA A 138 -6.88 6.63 -6.18
C ALA A 138 -8.39 6.27 -6.11
N ASN A 139 -9.26 7.27 -6.00
CA ASN A 139 -10.70 7.08 -5.79
C ASN A 139 -11.58 7.41 -7.00
N VAL A 140 -11.06 8.17 -7.95
CA VAL A 140 -11.83 8.50 -9.16
C VAL A 140 -11.80 7.31 -10.12
N LEU A 141 -12.98 6.80 -10.46
CA LEU A 141 -13.17 5.86 -11.57
C LEU A 141 -12.80 6.59 -12.86
N PHE A 142 -11.61 6.25 -13.39
CA PHE A 142 -10.98 6.76 -14.62
C PHE A 142 -11.57 8.07 -15.12
N GLN A 143 -10.89 9.19 -14.82
CA GLN A 143 -11.36 10.47 -15.34
C GLN A 143 -11.48 10.39 -16.86
N ASN A 144 -12.72 10.48 -17.36
CA ASN A 144 -13.02 10.77 -18.77
C ASN A 144 -12.47 12.15 -19.21
N SER A 145 -11.82 12.86 -18.30
CA SER A 145 -11.07 14.09 -18.51
C SER A 145 -9.65 13.84 -19.03
N ARG A 146 -9.46 12.94 -20.00
CA ARG A 146 -8.33 13.02 -20.95
C ARG A 146 -8.45 14.25 -21.88
N LYS A 147 -9.07 15.35 -21.41
CA LYS A 147 -9.23 16.62 -22.14
C LYS A 147 -8.15 17.65 -21.79
N GLY A 148 -7.15 17.26 -21.00
CA GLY A 148 -6.03 18.10 -20.60
C GLY A 148 -4.67 17.53 -21.03
N THR A 149 -4.49 17.30 -22.33
CA THR A 149 -3.17 17.34 -22.97
C THR A 149 -2.12 16.33 -22.45
N GLN A 150 -2.27 15.06 -22.84
CA GLN A 150 -1.11 14.20 -23.09
C GLN A 150 -0.13 14.99 -23.98
N ALA A 151 1.10 15.20 -23.52
CA ALA A 151 2.12 15.88 -24.31
C ALA A 151 2.66 14.99 -25.45
N GLU A 152 2.39 13.67 -25.39
CA GLU A 152 2.71 12.68 -26.42
C GLU A 152 1.57 11.64 -26.51
N PRO A 153 1.08 11.28 -27.70
CA PRO A 153 0.14 10.16 -27.85
C PRO A 153 0.79 8.86 -27.33
N LEU A 154 0.11 8.12 -26.45
CA LEU A 154 0.52 6.75 -26.13
C LEU A 154 0.56 5.93 -27.43
N GLU A 155 1.51 5.00 -27.54
CA GLU A 155 1.55 4.09 -28.67
C GLU A 155 0.25 3.26 -28.76
N PRO A 156 -0.19 2.82 -29.95
CA PRO A 156 -1.42 2.05 -30.12
C PRO A 156 -1.45 0.78 -29.25
N LYS A 157 -0.30 0.15 -29.05
CA LYS A 157 -0.14 -1.05 -28.21
C LYS A 157 -0.33 -0.75 -26.72
N ASP A 158 0.17 0.38 -26.24
CA ASP A 158 0.01 0.77 -24.84
C ASP A 158 -1.44 1.16 -24.53
N HIS A 159 -2.15 1.74 -25.50
CA HIS A 159 -3.59 2.00 -25.38
C HIS A 159 -4.39 0.70 -25.19
N GLU A 160 -4.06 -0.36 -25.92
CA GLU A 160 -4.72 -1.67 -25.77
C GLU A 160 -4.49 -2.25 -24.38
N ILE A 161 -3.24 -2.26 -23.90
CA ILE A 161 -2.89 -2.74 -22.55
C ILE A 161 -3.62 -1.91 -21.49
N LEU A 162 -3.66 -0.59 -21.65
CA LEU A 162 -4.35 0.30 -20.73
C LEU A 162 -5.86 -0.03 -20.63
N LEU A 163 -6.54 -0.24 -21.76
CA LEU A 163 -7.96 -0.64 -21.77
C LEU A 163 -8.18 -2.03 -21.14
N GLU A 164 -7.28 -2.99 -21.40
CA GLU A 164 -7.29 -4.31 -20.76
C GLU A 164 -7.20 -4.18 -19.24
N VAL A 165 -6.21 -3.44 -18.75
CA VAL A 165 -5.97 -3.24 -17.31
C VAL A 165 -7.13 -2.51 -16.65
N GLN A 166 -7.67 -1.45 -17.27
CA GLN A 166 -8.84 -0.72 -16.76
C GLN A 166 -10.06 -1.64 -16.64
N THR A 167 -10.32 -2.45 -17.65
CA THR A 167 -11.43 -3.42 -17.66
C THR A 167 -11.24 -4.48 -16.59
N SER A 168 -10.01 -4.99 -16.43
CA SER A 168 -9.65 -5.96 -15.38
C SER A 168 -9.88 -5.38 -13.99
N LEU A 169 -9.43 -4.15 -13.74
CA LEU A 169 -9.61 -3.46 -12.46
C LEU A 169 -11.10 -3.31 -12.11
N LEU A 170 -11.93 -2.83 -13.04
CA LEU A 170 -13.38 -2.68 -12.81
C LEU A 170 -14.06 -4.01 -12.50
N LYS A 171 -13.72 -5.07 -13.26
CA LYS A 171 -14.27 -6.41 -13.04
C LYS A 171 -13.88 -6.95 -11.66
N LYS A 172 -12.63 -6.77 -11.24
CA LYS A 172 -12.12 -7.25 -9.95
C LYS A 172 -12.67 -6.43 -8.79
N ASP A 173 -12.76 -5.11 -8.89
CA ASP A 173 -13.40 -4.23 -7.89
C ASP A 173 -14.88 -4.59 -7.68
N LYS A 174 -15.62 -4.85 -8.77
CA LYS A 174 -17.02 -5.30 -8.69
C LYS A 174 -17.14 -6.64 -7.95
N LYS A 175 -16.33 -7.64 -8.34
CA LYS A 175 -16.32 -8.97 -7.69
C LYS A 175 -15.97 -8.84 -6.20
N LEU A 176 -14.97 -8.04 -5.87
CA LEU A 176 -14.53 -7.81 -4.50
C LEU A 176 -15.63 -7.16 -3.64
N LYS A 177 -16.41 -6.23 -4.19
CA LYS A 177 -17.58 -5.64 -3.51
C LYS A 177 -18.75 -6.61 -3.35
N GLU A 178 -18.97 -7.50 -4.33
CA GLU A 178 -20.00 -8.53 -4.25
C GLU A 178 -19.71 -9.55 -3.13
N LEU A 179 -18.44 -9.92 -2.95
CA LEU A 179 -18.03 -10.83 -1.86
C LEU A 179 -18.33 -10.24 -0.48
N LEU A 180 -17.94 -8.99 -0.21
CA LEU A 180 -18.26 -8.32 1.07
C LEU A 180 -19.76 -8.24 1.35
N ARG A 181 -20.57 -7.97 0.33
CA ARG A 181 -22.03 -7.92 0.51
C ARG A 181 -22.58 -9.30 0.88
N SER A 182 -22.03 -10.35 0.30
CA SER A 182 -22.47 -11.73 0.55
C SER A 182 -22.04 -12.29 1.91
N GLU A 183 -20.93 -11.80 2.48
CA GLU A 183 -20.46 -12.15 3.83
C GLU A 183 -21.25 -11.42 4.94
N ASN A 184 -21.79 -10.25 4.65
CA ASN A 184 -22.65 -9.50 5.58
C ASN A 184 -24.06 -10.08 5.74
N CYS A 185 -24.44 -11.11 4.96
CA CYS A 185 -25.68 -11.84 5.18
C CYS A 185 -25.60 -12.65 6.48
N ILE A 186 -26.50 -12.33 7.42
CA ILE A 186 -26.60 -12.86 8.80
C ILE A 186 -26.49 -14.39 8.88
N LEU A 187 -26.96 -15.12 7.85
CA LEU A 187 -26.94 -16.58 7.78
C LEU A 187 -25.53 -17.20 7.71
N ARG A 188 -24.49 -16.47 7.30
CA ARG A 188 -23.12 -17.01 7.13
C ARG A 188 -22.19 -16.78 8.33
N LYS A 189 -22.42 -15.72 9.12
CA LYS A 189 -21.62 -15.38 10.32
C LYS A 189 -21.63 -16.43 11.43
N LEU A 190 -22.54 -17.41 11.34
CA LEU A 190 -22.67 -18.50 12.32
C LEU A 190 -21.75 -19.70 12.05
N GLN A 191 -21.06 -19.77 10.89
CA GLN A 191 -20.52 -21.06 10.42
C GLN A 191 -18.98 -21.21 10.42
N LYS A 192 -18.15 -20.17 10.56
CA LYS A 192 -16.68 -20.36 10.41
C LYS A 192 -15.86 -19.45 11.30
N HIS A 193 -15.04 -20.01 12.19
CA HIS A 193 -14.23 -19.20 13.13
C HIS A 193 -12.71 -19.34 12.99
N LYS A 194 -12.20 -19.87 11.86
CA LYS A 194 -10.75 -19.99 11.62
C LYS A 194 -10.30 -19.68 10.18
N GLU A 195 -11.02 -20.13 9.15
CA GLU A 195 -10.74 -19.75 7.75
C GLU A 195 -11.05 -18.27 7.44
N GLU A 196 -11.93 -17.63 8.21
CA GLU A 196 -12.39 -16.26 7.92
C GLU A 196 -11.29 -15.20 8.11
N ASN A 197 -10.35 -15.39 9.04
CA ASN A 197 -9.31 -14.39 9.30
C ASN A 197 -8.30 -14.28 8.15
N ALA A 198 -7.87 -15.41 7.58
CA ALA A 198 -6.94 -15.40 6.45
C ALA A 198 -7.60 -14.83 5.19
N ASP A 199 -8.85 -15.21 4.91
CA ASP A 199 -9.62 -14.67 3.78
C ASP A 199 -9.84 -13.15 3.92
N GLN A 200 -10.08 -12.64 5.15
CA GLN A 200 -10.21 -11.21 5.44
C GLN A 200 -8.90 -10.44 5.21
N VAL A 201 -7.75 -11.00 5.58
CA VAL A 201 -6.43 -10.38 5.34
C VAL A 201 -6.14 -10.29 3.84
N LEU A 202 -6.35 -11.39 3.10
CA LEU A 202 -6.17 -11.42 1.64
C LEU A 202 -7.11 -10.45 0.93
N TYR A 203 -8.35 -10.35 1.41
CA TYR A 203 -9.32 -9.39 0.94
C TYR A 203 -8.83 -7.95 1.11
N PHE A 204 -8.37 -7.62 2.32
CA PHE A 204 -7.87 -6.30 2.65
C PHE A 204 -6.64 -5.94 1.81
N PHE A 205 -5.66 -6.83 1.67
CA PHE A 205 -4.47 -6.59 0.83
C PHE A 205 -4.84 -6.37 -0.64
N SER A 206 -5.80 -7.15 -1.14
CA SER A 206 -6.31 -6.98 -2.51
C SER A 206 -7.00 -5.62 -2.72
N GLN A 207 -7.66 -5.07 -1.69
CA GLN A 207 -8.21 -3.70 -1.78
C GLN A 207 -7.11 -2.65 -1.90
N VAL A 208 -6.02 -2.79 -1.15
CA VAL A 208 -4.86 -1.89 -1.25
C VAL A 208 -4.24 -1.99 -2.63
N ASP A 209 -3.97 -3.20 -3.12
CA ASP A 209 -3.41 -3.44 -4.45
C ASP A 209 -4.25 -2.81 -5.57
N MET A 210 -5.57 -3.04 -5.57
CA MET A 210 -6.46 -2.46 -6.56
C MET A 210 -6.50 -0.93 -6.50
N LYS A 211 -6.38 -0.34 -5.31
CA LYS A 211 -6.33 1.12 -5.15
C LYS A 211 -5.03 1.72 -5.64
N LEU A 212 -3.90 1.05 -5.41
CA LEU A 212 -2.62 1.46 -5.95
C LEU A 212 -2.61 1.37 -7.49
N VAL A 213 -3.14 0.28 -8.05
CA VAL A 213 -3.32 0.16 -9.51
C VAL A 213 -4.20 1.30 -10.04
N ALA A 214 -5.32 1.60 -9.39
CA ALA A 214 -6.17 2.73 -9.77
C ALA A 214 -5.39 4.06 -9.78
N ARG A 215 -4.55 4.30 -8.76
CA ARG A 215 -3.74 5.51 -8.65
C ARG A 215 -2.68 5.63 -9.75
N VAL A 216 -2.02 4.53 -10.09
CA VAL A 216 -1.03 4.46 -11.19
C VAL A 216 -1.70 4.79 -12.52
N LEU A 217 -2.87 4.20 -12.79
CA LEU A 217 -3.62 4.44 -14.03
C LEU A 217 -4.16 5.87 -14.16
N ASN A 218 -4.25 6.61 -13.05
CA ASN A 218 -4.69 7.99 -13.00
C ASN A 218 -3.50 8.98 -12.95
N MET A 219 -2.25 8.54 -13.13
CA MET A 219 -1.13 9.45 -13.33
C MET A 219 -1.24 10.22 -14.64
N SER A 220 -0.64 11.41 -14.67
CA SER A 220 -0.58 12.29 -15.85
C SER A 220 0.15 11.65 -17.04
N LYS A 221 1.18 10.82 -16.78
CA LYS A 221 1.87 9.98 -17.76
C LYS A 221 2.06 8.60 -17.16
N VAL A 222 1.82 7.56 -17.96
CA VAL A 222 2.01 6.16 -17.57
C VAL A 222 2.86 5.48 -18.63
N THR A 223 3.90 4.75 -18.21
CA THR A 223 4.79 4.02 -19.11
C THR A 223 4.29 2.60 -19.39
N THR A 224 4.79 1.97 -20.45
CA THR A 224 4.49 0.55 -20.76
C THR A 224 4.81 -0.36 -19.58
N ASP A 225 5.96 -0.17 -18.92
CA ASP A 225 6.37 -0.99 -17.77
C ASP A 225 5.41 -0.83 -16.59
N GLN A 226 4.90 0.38 -16.34
CA GLN A 226 3.90 0.64 -15.31
C GLN A 226 2.55 -0.01 -15.64
N LEU A 227 2.16 -0.05 -16.92
CA LEU A 227 0.97 -0.78 -17.37
C LEU A 227 1.13 -2.30 -17.21
N LEU A 228 2.30 -2.84 -17.54
CA LEU A 228 2.63 -4.25 -17.34
C LEU A 228 2.68 -4.62 -15.85
N TRP A 229 3.21 -3.71 -15.02
CA TRP A 229 3.16 -3.84 -13.55
C TRP A 229 1.71 -3.91 -13.08
N CYS A 230 0.84 -2.99 -13.52
CA CYS A 230 -0.59 -3.01 -13.17
C CYS A 230 -1.26 -4.32 -13.60
N ARG A 231 -0.97 -4.79 -14.82
CA ARG A 231 -1.48 -6.06 -15.34
C ARG A 231 -1.07 -7.23 -14.47
N SER A 232 0.22 -7.34 -14.13
CA SER A 232 0.77 -8.39 -13.26
C SER A 232 0.19 -8.31 -11.85
N LYS A 233 0.08 -7.11 -11.29
CA LYS A 233 -0.50 -6.88 -9.96
C LYS A 233 -1.96 -7.37 -9.90
N LEU A 234 -2.76 -7.07 -10.92
CA LEU A 234 -4.13 -7.53 -11.02
C LEU A 234 -4.25 -9.04 -11.33
N SER A 235 -3.37 -9.61 -12.13
CA SER A 235 -3.45 -11.04 -12.49
C SER A 235 -3.28 -11.96 -11.29
N ARG A 236 -2.58 -11.50 -10.26
CA ARG A 236 -2.39 -12.23 -9.00
C ARG A 236 -3.65 -12.33 -8.16
N ILE A 237 -4.62 -11.44 -8.33
CA ILE A 237 -5.85 -11.43 -7.54
C ILE A 237 -6.94 -12.26 -8.23
N ASN A 238 -7.04 -13.53 -7.90
CA ASN A 238 -7.99 -14.45 -8.52
C ASN A 238 -9.21 -14.71 -7.65
N PHE A 239 -10.33 -15.01 -8.29
CA PHE A 239 -11.60 -15.30 -7.62
C PHE A 239 -12.10 -16.66 -8.07
N VAL A 240 -12.02 -17.65 -7.18
CA VAL A 240 -12.42 -19.04 -7.46
C VAL A 240 -13.47 -19.44 -6.42
N ASN A 241 -14.62 -19.94 -6.86
CA ASN A 241 -15.69 -20.41 -5.96
C ASN A 241 -16.12 -19.39 -4.87
N ARG A 242 -16.15 -18.10 -5.22
CA ARG A 242 -16.42 -16.98 -4.29
C ARG A 242 -15.38 -16.78 -3.17
N LYS A 243 -14.20 -17.41 -3.27
CA LYS A 243 -13.02 -17.11 -2.46
C LYS A 243 -12.01 -16.30 -3.25
N ILE A 244 -11.23 -15.51 -2.54
CA ILE A 244 -10.11 -14.76 -3.10
C ILE A 244 -8.82 -15.60 -2.97
N HIS A 245 -8.02 -15.61 -4.02
CA HIS A 245 -6.71 -16.23 -4.04
C HIS A 245 -5.71 -15.20 -4.54
N VAL A 246 -4.63 -15.01 -3.79
CA VAL A 246 -3.54 -14.09 -4.15
C VAL A 246 -2.26 -14.88 -4.26
N GLU A 247 -1.59 -14.78 -5.41
CA GLU A 247 -0.26 -15.38 -5.58
C GLU A 247 0.80 -14.51 -4.86
N PRO A 248 1.54 -15.07 -3.89
CA PRO A 248 2.54 -14.31 -3.14
C PRO A 248 3.76 -14.06 -4.03
N THR A 249 4.09 -12.80 -4.28
CA THR A 249 5.35 -12.42 -4.92
C THR A 249 5.65 -10.95 -4.68
N PHE A 250 6.90 -10.63 -4.37
CA PHE A 250 7.36 -9.24 -4.37
C PHE A 250 7.38 -8.70 -5.81
N LEU A 251 6.70 -7.57 -6.06
CA LEU A 251 6.67 -6.94 -7.39
C LEU A 251 7.02 -5.45 -7.30
N PRO A 252 8.32 -5.11 -7.38
CA PRO A 252 8.73 -3.72 -7.27
C PRO A 252 8.12 -2.88 -8.39
N PHE A 253 7.72 -1.67 -8.04
CA PHE A 253 7.16 -0.73 -9.01
C PHE A 253 8.26 -0.20 -9.95
N PRO A 254 8.03 -0.20 -11.28
CA PRO A 254 8.96 0.39 -12.24
C PRO A 254 8.92 1.92 -12.15
N CYS A 255 10.01 2.50 -11.65
CA CYS A 255 10.20 3.94 -11.47
C CYS A 255 10.70 4.60 -12.76
#